data_AF-A0A521RF90-F1
#
_entry.id   AF-A0A521RF90-F1
#
_cell.length_a   1.000
_cell.length_b   1.000
_cell.length_c   1.000
_cell.angle_alpha   90.00
_cell.angle_beta   90.00
_cell.angle_gamma   90.00
#
_symmetry.space_group_name_H-M   'P 1'
#
loop_
_entity.id
_entity.type
_entity.pdbx_description
1 polymer ?
#
loop_
_entity_poly.entity_id
_entity_poly.type
_entity_poly.pdbx_seq_one_letter_code
_entity_poly.pdbx_strand_id
1 'polypeptide(L)'
;MNIQVVVRRGALSIALALCALAVEAAGYLSDDKVLDASVTDLAAETSLFKTLQQGIALSLAACKSSESCQPAVNRDELEGMIASLNIRIENLSQRFEEKNEEDLAEILVRYSEIRDACNGYLEQFTKFSSGKSGGAEEDDLGEDEFDIFQDADEDL
;
A
#
# COMPACT_ATOMS: atom_id res chain seq x y z
N MET A 1 6.05 -4.43 69.33
CA MET A 1 4.99 -5.14 68.57
C MET A 1 3.91 -4.13 68.18
N ASN A 2 3.40 -4.26 66.96
CA ASN A 2 2.31 -3.52 66.29
C ASN A 2 2.63 -2.19 65.60
N ILE A 3 2.96 -2.38 64.31
CA ILE A 3 2.86 -1.48 63.15
C ILE A 3 1.40 -1.06 62.94
N GLN A 4 1.15 0.19 62.51
CA GLN A 4 0.19 0.50 61.44
C GLN A 4 0.66 1.75 60.69
N VAL A 5 1.18 1.54 59.47
CA VAL A 5 1.49 2.57 58.49
C VAL A 5 0.18 2.93 57.78
N VAL A 6 -0.35 4.13 58.04
CA VAL A 6 -1.50 4.67 57.32
C VAL A 6 -1.01 5.23 55.99
N VAL A 7 -1.20 4.46 54.92
CA VAL A 7 -0.98 4.89 53.53
C VAL A 7 -2.07 5.88 53.15
N ARG A 8 -1.76 7.19 53.20
CA ARG A 8 -2.61 8.23 52.61
C ARG A 8 -2.41 8.22 51.09
N ARG A 9 -3.36 7.61 50.38
CA ARG A 9 -3.57 7.77 48.94
C ARG A 9 -4.02 9.21 48.66
N GLY A 10 -3.07 10.09 48.33
CA GLY A 10 -3.32 11.42 47.79
C GLY A 10 -3.00 11.42 46.29
N ALA A 11 -4.00 11.69 45.47
CA ALA A 11 -4.00 11.57 44.02
C ALA A 11 -2.84 12.35 43.35
N LEU A 12 -1.99 11.61 42.64
CA LEU A 12 -1.01 12.15 41.70
C LEU A 12 -1.78 12.65 40.47
N SER A 13 -2.09 13.94 40.45
CA SER A 13 -2.69 14.58 39.26
C SER A 13 -1.61 14.74 38.20
N ILE A 14 -1.53 13.75 37.30
CA ILE A 14 -0.75 13.85 36.06
C ILE A 14 -1.53 14.80 35.14
N ALA A 15 -1.13 16.07 35.13
CA ALA A 15 -1.56 17.01 34.11
C ALA A 15 -0.95 16.56 32.78
N LEU A 16 -1.71 15.77 32.01
CA LEU A 16 -1.46 15.57 30.59
C LEU A 16 -1.65 16.92 29.91
N ALA A 17 -0.54 17.65 29.73
CA ALA A 17 -0.46 18.72 28.77
C ALA A 17 -0.57 18.08 27.38
N LEU A 18 -1.82 17.95 26.91
CA LEU A 18 -2.14 17.82 25.50
C LEU A 18 -1.65 19.11 24.83
N CYS A 19 -0.37 19.13 24.43
CA CYS A 19 0.04 19.94 23.30
C CYS A 19 -0.78 19.43 22.12
N ALA A 20 -1.88 20.11 21.83
CA ALA A 20 -2.46 20.13 20.52
C ALA A 20 -1.40 20.75 19.61
N LEU A 21 -0.47 19.91 19.12
CA LEU A 21 0.17 20.18 17.86
C LEU A 21 -0.99 20.32 16.88
N ALA A 22 -1.16 21.53 16.36
CA ALA A 22 -1.95 21.74 15.17
C ALA A 22 -1.33 20.83 14.10
N VAL A 23 -1.94 19.66 13.90
CA VAL A 23 -1.80 18.96 12.63
C VAL A 23 -2.46 19.90 11.64
N GLU A 24 -1.65 20.72 10.98
CA GLU A 24 -2.10 21.39 9.77
C GLU A 24 -2.43 20.29 8.77
N ALA A 25 -3.72 19.98 8.69
CA ALA A 25 -4.28 19.12 7.67
C ALA A 25 -4.22 19.87 6.34
N ALA A 26 -3.03 19.92 5.74
CA ALA A 26 -2.81 20.32 4.35
C ALA A 26 -1.56 19.61 3.80
N GLY A 27 -1.44 18.31 4.06
CA GLY A 27 -0.35 17.49 3.52
C GLY A 27 -0.53 17.10 2.05
N TYR A 28 -1.66 17.45 1.42
CA TYR A 28 -1.90 17.21 -0.01
C TYR A 28 -1.91 18.55 -0.74
N LEU A 29 -0.99 18.72 -1.68
CA LEU A 29 -0.89 19.91 -2.51
C LEU A 29 -1.77 19.72 -3.75
N SER A 30 -2.54 20.74 -4.11
CA SER A 30 -3.20 20.76 -5.41
C SER A 30 -2.17 20.90 -6.53
N ASP A 31 -2.49 20.40 -7.72
CA ASP A 31 -1.56 20.33 -8.85
C ASP A 31 -0.96 21.71 -9.20
N ASP A 32 -1.72 22.78 -9.06
CA ASP A 32 -1.28 24.16 -9.29
C ASP A 32 -0.29 24.68 -8.24
N LYS A 33 -0.23 24.06 -7.06
CA LYS A 33 0.65 24.46 -5.95
C LYS A 33 1.96 23.69 -5.90
N VAL A 34 2.03 22.52 -6.54
CA VAL A 34 3.24 21.66 -6.54
C VAL A 34 4.46 22.39 -7.10
N LEU A 35 4.30 23.16 -8.18
CA LEU A 35 5.41 23.85 -8.84
C LEU A 35 6.05 24.95 -7.98
N ASP A 36 5.26 25.62 -7.16
CA ASP A 36 5.71 26.72 -6.30
C ASP A 36 5.96 26.29 -4.84
N ALA A 37 5.67 25.02 -4.51
CA ALA A 37 5.81 24.48 -3.16
C ALA A 37 7.26 24.49 -2.68
N SER A 38 7.44 24.70 -1.36
CA SER A 38 8.75 24.55 -0.75
C SER A 38 9.16 23.08 -0.66
N VAL A 39 10.46 22.80 -0.54
CA VAL A 39 10.96 21.43 -0.31
C VAL A 39 10.35 20.81 0.95
N THR A 40 10.06 21.63 1.98
CA THR A 40 9.42 21.17 3.21
C THR A 40 7.98 20.73 2.98
N ASP A 41 7.20 21.47 2.18
CA ASP A 41 5.82 21.11 1.85
C ASP A 41 5.78 19.84 0.99
N LEU A 42 6.69 19.71 0.03
CA LEU A 42 6.84 18.50 -0.78
C LEU A 42 7.29 17.31 0.07
N ALA A 43 8.16 17.52 1.07
CA ALA A 43 8.55 16.48 2.02
C ALA A 43 7.36 16.02 2.88
N ALA A 44 6.49 16.94 3.29
CA ALA A 44 5.26 16.60 4.01
C ALA A 44 4.29 15.82 3.11
N GLU A 45 4.14 16.22 1.85
CA GLU A 45 3.29 15.52 0.89
C GLU A 45 3.81 14.12 0.57
N THR A 46 5.11 13.95 0.33
CA THR A 46 5.69 12.60 0.14
C THR A 46 5.46 11.70 1.35
N SER A 47 5.47 12.25 2.58
CA SER A 47 5.12 11.51 3.79
C SER A 47 3.66 11.06 3.79
N LEU A 48 2.74 11.94 3.38
CA LEU A 48 1.32 11.59 3.23
C LEU A 48 1.13 10.46 2.21
N PHE A 49 1.69 10.60 1.01
CA PHE A 49 1.62 9.54 -0.01
C PHE A 49 2.25 8.24 0.47
N LYS A 50 3.31 8.29 1.28
CA LYS A 50 3.90 7.10 1.90
C LYS A 50 2.94 6.40 2.86
N THR A 51 2.22 7.15 3.69
CA THR A 51 1.20 6.60 4.58
C THR A 51 0.06 5.96 3.79
N LEU A 52 -0.40 6.59 2.71
CA LEU A 52 -1.41 6.02 1.82
C LEU A 52 -0.91 4.71 1.17
N GLN A 53 0.31 4.73 0.64
CA GLN A 53 0.99 3.55 0.07
C GLN A 53 1.06 2.38 1.06
N GLN A 54 1.34 2.65 2.34
CA GLN A 54 1.31 1.65 3.40
C GLN A 54 -0.09 1.11 3.69
N GLY A 55 -1.11 1.98 3.69
CA GLY A 55 -2.51 1.58 3.84
C GLY A 55 -2.96 0.62 2.73
N ILE A 56 -2.58 0.91 1.48
CA ILE A 56 -2.85 0.04 0.33
C ILE A 56 -2.17 -1.32 0.51
N ALA A 57 -0.88 -1.32 0.89
CA ALA A 57 -0.12 -2.53 1.15
C ALA A 57 -0.79 -3.41 2.21
N LEU A 58 -1.26 -2.80 3.30
CA LEU A 58 -1.97 -3.50 4.38
C LEU A 58 -3.31 -4.06 3.91
N SER A 59 -4.09 -3.27 3.16
CA SER A 59 -5.36 -3.71 2.58
C SER A 59 -5.19 -4.91 1.66
N LEU A 60 -4.13 -4.93 0.85
CA LEU A 60 -3.80 -6.07 0.00
C LEU A 60 -3.34 -7.28 0.82
N ALA A 61 -2.48 -7.06 1.80
CA ALA A 61 -1.97 -8.11 2.67
C ALA A 61 -3.09 -8.83 3.44
N ALA A 62 -4.11 -8.08 3.90
CA ALA A 62 -5.27 -8.63 4.60
C ALA A 62 -6.05 -9.65 3.74
N CYS A 63 -6.01 -9.52 2.42
CA CYS A 63 -6.72 -10.40 1.49
C CYS A 63 -5.88 -11.53 0.88
N LYS A 64 -4.58 -11.64 1.21
CA LYS A 64 -3.71 -12.66 0.61
C LYS A 64 -4.12 -14.11 0.93
N SER A 65 -4.82 -14.35 2.02
CA SER A 65 -5.15 -15.70 2.51
C SER A 65 -6.54 -16.19 2.12
N SER A 66 -7.33 -15.40 1.40
CA SER A 66 -8.71 -15.74 1.06
C SER A 66 -9.05 -15.24 -0.35
N GLU A 67 -9.41 -16.19 -1.23
CA GLU A 67 -9.79 -15.90 -2.62
C GLU A 67 -11.09 -15.09 -2.73
N SER A 68 -11.94 -15.12 -1.69
CA SER A 68 -13.17 -14.34 -1.62
C SER A 68 -12.99 -12.96 -0.97
N CYS A 69 -11.79 -12.63 -0.47
CA CYS A 69 -11.52 -11.33 0.13
C CYS A 69 -11.36 -10.26 -0.95
N GLN A 70 -11.98 -9.11 -0.73
CA GLN A 70 -11.83 -7.94 -1.60
C GLN A 70 -11.09 -6.86 -0.81
N PRO A 71 -9.95 -6.37 -1.30
CA PRO A 71 -9.25 -5.26 -0.67
C PRO A 71 -10.19 -4.05 -0.54
N ALA A 72 -10.04 -3.28 0.54
CA ALA A 72 -10.82 -2.06 0.77
C ALA A 72 -10.48 -0.98 -0.27
N VAL A 73 -9.25 -0.99 -0.78
CA VAL A 73 -8.80 -0.13 -1.88
C VAL A 73 -9.26 -0.72 -3.20
N ASN A 74 -9.79 0.10 -4.10
CA ASN A 74 -10.13 -0.32 -5.45
C ASN A 74 -9.03 0.03 -6.47
N ARG A 75 -9.14 -0.53 -7.68
CA ARG A 75 -8.17 -0.32 -8.75
C ARG A 75 -8.10 1.15 -9.19
N ASP A 76 -9.25 1.80 -9.33
CA ASP A 76 -9.35 3.18 -9.81
C ASP A 76 -8.67 4.17 -8.85
N GLU A 77 -8.78 3.94 -7.53
CA GLU A 77 -8.11 4.72 -6.49
C GLU A 77 -6.59 4.59 -6.59
N LEU A 78 -6.09 3.38 -6.83
CA LEU A 78 -4.66 3.13 -7.01
C LEU A 78 -4.15 3.78 -8.32
N GLU A 79 -4.89 3.66 -9.40
CA GLU A 79 -4.58 4.30 -10.69
C GLU A 79 -4.59 5.83 -10.57
N GLY A 80 -5.56 6.42 -9.85
CA GLY A 80 -5.62 7.85 -9.57
C GLY A 80 -4.44 8.35 -8.73
N MET A 81 -4.01 7.56 -7.74
CA MET A 81 -2.80 7.87 -6.96
C MET A 81 -1.54 7.83 -7.85
N ILE A 82 -1.39 6.82 -8.71
CA ILE A 82 -0.26 6.71 -9.65
C ILE A 82 -0.26 7.91 -10.62
N ALA A 83 -1.42 8.28 -11.17
CA ALA A 83 -1.54 9.43 -12.06
C ALA A 83 -1.11 10.72 -11.36
N SER A 84 -1.56 10.93 -10.12
CA SER A 84 -1.15 12.08 -9.31
C SER A 84 0.36 12.11 -9.11
N LEU A 85 0.98 10.98 -8.75
CA LEU A 85 2.42 10.87 -8.55
C LEU A 85 3.21 11.16 -9.83
N ASN A 86 2.75 10.68 -10.99
CA ASN A 86 3.37 10.96 -12.28
C ASN A 86 3.39 12.46 -12.59
N ILE A 87 2.27 13.15 -12.37
CA ILE A 87 2.18 14.61 -12.54
C ILE A 87 3.17 15.34 -11.62
N ARG A 88 3.29 14.92 -10.35
CA ARG A 88 4.26 15.52 -9.42
C ARG A 88 5.69 15.32 -9.93
N ILE A 89 6.03 14.10 -10.34
CA ILE A 89 7.37 13.76 -10.83
C ILE A 89 7.71 14.58 -12.08
N GLU A 90 6.82 14.64 -13.08
CA GLU A 90 7.03 15.40 -14.31
C GLU A 90 7.26 16.90 -14.01
N ASN A 91 6.34 17.52 -13.29
CA ASN A 91 6.41 18.95 -12.95
C ASN A 91 7.66 19.31 -12.15
N LEU A 92 8.00 18.50 -11.15
CA LEU A 92 9.17 18.74 -10.30
C LEU A 92 10.48 18.41 -11.01
N SER A 93 10.49 17.47 -11.97
CA SER A 93 11.69 17.17 -12.78
C SER A 93 11.99 18.34 -13.71
N GLN A 94 10.96 18.90 -14.35
CA GLN A 94 11.12 20.12 -15.15
C GLN A 94 11.65 21.28 -14.29
N ARG A 95 11.07 21.49 -13.09
CA ARG A 95 11.57 22.51 -12.14
C ARG A 95 13.02 22.27 -11.74
N PHE A 96 13.40 21.03 -11.46
CA PHE A 96 14.77 20.65 -11.12
C PHE A 96 15.75 21.03 -12.23
N GLU A 97 15.40 20.72 -13.49
CA GLU A 97 16.24 21.04 -14.65
C GLU A 97 16.32 22.55 -14.94
N GLU A 98 15.19 23.26 -14.88
CA GLU A 98 15.12 24.69 -15.22
C GLU A 98 15.77 25.60 -14.16
N LYS A 99 15.61 25.25 -12.88
CA LYS A 99 16.07 26.07 -11.75
C LYS A 99 17.35 25.54 -11.09
N ASN A 100 17.81 24.36 -11.49
CA ASN A 100 18.97 23.67 -10.92
C ASN A 100 18.86 23.53 -9.39
N GLU A 101 17.65 23.23 -8.89
CA GLU A 101 17.34 23.07 -7.47
C GLU A 101 17.73 21.67 -6.97
N GLU A 102 19.01 21.48 -6.62
CA GLU A 102 19.56 20.18 -6.19
C GLU A 102 18.79 19.53 -5.03
N ASP A 103 18.21 20.33 -4.14
CA ASP A 103 17.43 19.87 -2.99
C ASP A 103 16.15 19.10 -3.39
N LEU A 104 15.66 19.26 -4.62
CA LEU A 104 14.53 18.49 -5.14
C LEU A 104 14.89 17.04 -5.51
N ALA A 105 16.17 16.71 -5.65
CA ALA A 105 16.59 15.36 -6.07
C ALA A 105 16.06 14.28 -5.11
N GLU A 106 16.18 14.51 -3.80
CA GLU A 106 15.69 13.56 -2.79
C GLU A 106 14.16 13.42 -2.83
N ILE A 107 13.46 14.54 -3.05
CA ILE A 107 12.00 14.55 -3.16
C ILE A 107 11.52 13.77 -4.39
N LEU A 108 12.16 13.96 -5.54
CA LEU A 108 11.87 13.23 -6.78
C LEU A 108 12.08 11.73 -6.63
N VAL A 109 13.15 11.33 -5.94
CA VAL A 109 13.40 9.91 -5.60
C VAL A 109 12.26 9.37 -4.75
N ARG A 110 11.84 10.09 -3.68
CA ARG A 110 10.74 9.64 -2.81
C ARG A 110 9.42 9.48 -3.55
N TYR A 111 9.03 10.42 -4.41
CA TYR A 111 7.82 10.27 -5.24
C TYR A 111 7.93 9.06 -6.18
N SER A 112 9.09 8.85 -6.81
CA SER A 112 9.33 7.75 -7.73
C SER A 112 9.23 6.39 -7.03
N GLU A 113 9.85 6.24 -5.86
CA GLU A 113 9.77 5.02 -5.06
C GLU A 113 8.32 4.68 -4.66
N ILE A 114 7.53 5.69 -4.29
CA ILE A 114 6.12 5.50 -3.94
C ILE A 114 5.33 5.05 -5.18
N ARG A 115 5.52 5.71 -6.32
CA ARG A 115 4.88 5.34 -7.59
C ARG A 115 5.20 3.91 -7.97
N ASP A 116 6.47 3.51 -7.88
CA ASP A 116 6.92 2.18 -8.26
C ASP A 116 6.33 1.11 -7.33
N ALA A 117 6.22 1.39 -6.03
CA ALA A 117 5.50 0.53 -5.10
C ALA A 117 4.01 0.40 -5.46
N CYS A 118 3.35 1.50 -5.80
CA CYS A 118 1.95 1.51 -6.24
C CYS A 118 1.75 0.71 -7.55
N ASN A 119 2.65 0.81 -8.52
CA ASN A 119 2.62 -0.02 -9.73
C ASN A 119 2.73 -1.51 -9.37
N GLY A 120 3.62 -1.88 -8.46
CA GLY A 120 3.73 -3.26 -7.97
C GLY A 120 2.47 -3.77 -7.23
N TYR A 121 1.67 -2.87 -6.65
CA TYR A 121 0.36 -3.22 -6.09
C TYR A 121 -0.71 -3.42 -7.16
N LEU A 122 -0.64 -2.65 -8.25
CA LEU A 122 -1.57 -2.77 -9.37
C LEU A 122 -1.42 -4.12 -10.07
N GLU A 123 -0.18 -4.60 -10.22
CA GLU A 123 0.12 -5.96 -10.69
C GLU A 123 -0.37 -7.07 -9.74
N GLN A 124 -0.52 -6.78 -8.45
CA GLN A 124 -1.11 -7.73 -7.50
C GLN A 124 -2.64 -7.73 -7.62
N PHE A 125 -3.27 -6.57 -7.87
CA PHE A 125 -4.71 -6.46 -8.09
C PHE A 125 -5.21 -7.26 -9.29
N THR A 126 -4.44 -7.30 -10.38
CA THR A 126 -4.80 -8.10 -11.56
C THR A 126 -4.91 -9.59 -11.23
N LYS A 127 -4.05 -10.10 -10.35
CA LYS A 127 -4.08 -11.50 -9.88
C LYS A 127 -5.33 -11.83 -9.06
N PHE A 128 -5.79 -10.92 -8.21
CA PHE A 128 -7.04 -11.09 -7.44
C PHE A 128 -8.29 -11.02 -8.34
N SER A 129 -8.25 -10.21 -9.40
CA SER A 129 -9.40 -10.08 -10.32
C SER A 129 -9.47 -11.24 -11.32
N SER A 130 -8.32 -11.76 -11.78
CA SER A 130 -8.28 -12.92 -12.68
C SER A 130 -8.66 -14.23 -11.99
N GLY A 131 -8.45 -14.36 -10.68
CA GLY A 131 -8.93 -15.50 -9.89
C GLY A 131 -10.46 -15.56 -9.74
N LYS A 132 -11.17 -14.46 -10.02
CA LYS A 132 -12.64 -14.40 -10.05
C LYS A 132 -13.26 -14.90 -11.36
N SER A 133 -12.44 -15.27 -12.35
CA SER A 133 -12.87 -16.00 -13.55
C SER A 133 -12.91 -17.50 -13.27
N GLY A 134 -13.86 -17.94 -12.45
CA GLY A 134 -14.20 -19.35 -12.34
C GLY A 134 -15.20 -19.76 -13.41
N GLY A 135 -14.88 -20.81 -14.16
CA GLY A 135 -15.85 -21.80 -14.65
C GLY A 135 -16.27 -21.72 -16.12
N ALA A 136 -15.54 -22.40 -16.99
CA ALA A 136 -16.04 -23.39 -17.96
C ALA A 136 -14.97 -23.67 -19.03
N GLU A 137 -13.99 -24.53 -18.73
CA GLU A 137 -13.55 -25.54 -19.70
C GLU A 137 -13.32 -26.82 -18.89
N GLU A 138 -14.37 -27.63 -18.98
CA GLU A 138 -14.49 -29.08 -18.85
C GLU A 138 -13.32 -29.82 -18.18
N ASP A 139 -13.68 -30.55 -17.11
CA ASP A 139 -13.11 -31.85 -16.78
C ASP A 139 -13.07 -32.69 -18.07
N ASP A 140 -12.02 -32.53 -18.88
CA ASP A 140 -11.50 -33.60 -19.71
C ASP A 140 -10.69 -34.51 -18.78
N LEU A 141 -11.43 -35.20 -17.91
CA LEU A 141 -10.97 -36.45 -17.33
C LEU A 141 -10.89 -37.42 -18.51
N GLY A 142 -9.80 -37.31 -19.26
CA GLY A 142 -9.43 -38.28 -20.27
C GLY A 142 -9.59 -39.66 -19.65
N GLU A 143 -10.59 -40.38 -20.14
CA GLU A 143 -10.75 -41.80 -19.93
C GLU A 143 -9.59 -42.50 -20.66
N ASP A 144 -8.36 -42.31 -20.18
CA ASP A 144 -7.26 -43.20 -20.48
C ASP A 144 -7.43 -44.41 -19.57
N GLU A 145 -8.33 -45.26 -20.05
CA GLU A 145 -8.44 -46.68 -19.77
C GLU A 145 -7.06 -47.26 -19.48
N PHE A 146 -6.81 -47.55 -18.20
CA PHE A 146 -5.66 -48.29 -17.73
C PHE A 146 -5.76 -49.74 -18.26
N ASP A 147 -5.34 -49.96 -19.50
CA ASP A 147 -5.01 -51.28 -20.04
C ASP A 147 -3.67 -51.78 -19.45
N ILE A 148 -3.61 -51.91 -18.11
CA ILE A 148 -2.45 -52.45 -17.38
C ILE A 148 -2.60 -53.96 -17.07
N PHE A 149 -3.73 -54.56 -17.45
CA PHE A 149 -3.98 -56.00 -17.25
C PHE A 149 -4.43 -56.69 -18.55
N GLN A 150 -3.61 -56.60 -19.59
CA GLN A 150 -3.63 -57.57 -20.69
C GLN A 150 -2.20 -58.12 -20.78
N ASP A 151 -2.08 -59.45 -20.78
CA ASP A 151 -0.83 -60.25 -20.91
C ASP A 151 -0.25 -60.89 -19.64
N ALA A 152 -1.10 -61.49 -18.80
CA ALA A 152 -0.63 -62.52 -17.88
C ALA A 152 -1.63 -63.69 -17.76
N ASP A 153 -2.00 -64.31 -18.87
CA ASP A 153 -2.62 -65.65 -18.88
C ASP A 153 -2.47 -66.32 -20.26
N GLU A 154 -1.25 -66.74 -20.64
CA GLU A 154 -1.04 -67.83 -21.61
C GLU A 154 0.24 -68.59 -21.22
N ASP A 155 0.10 -69.58 -20.34
CA ASP A 155 0.79 -70.89 -20.40
C ASP A 155 0.38 -71.78 -19.22
N LEU A 156 -0.76 -72.46 -19.38
CA LEU A 156 -1.11 -73.71 -18.68
C LEU A 156 -1.68 -74.73 -19.68
#